data_AF-A0A3E1NKW6-F1
#
_entry.id   AF-A0A3E1NKW6-F1
#
_cell.length_a   1.000
_cell.length_b   1.000
_cell.length_c   1.000
_cell.angle_alpha   90.00
_cell.angle_beta   90.00
_cell.angle_gamma   90.00
#
_symmetry.space_group_name_H-M   'P 1'
#
loop_
_entity.id
_entity.type
_entity.pdbx_description
1 polymer ?
#
loop_
_entity_poly.entity_id
_entity_poly.type
_entity_poly.pdbx_seq_one_letter_code
_entity_poly.pdbx_strand_id
1 'polypeptide(L)'
;MVTFWHFNCCLNPKNRYMKRNYLLTGLCALLLCAFAACSTVKGLTNADKKGFTGTWTLSNISFDGIPANTKFKATVFDDVSYTCLSNSTWTLPGNGNGSYSVSSSDAECNPGVRNIVWSVEKAGNVSYFQFKHAEGGVKPKNITTGYRMEVSAVTATTLTLRSPINFEGNTVYIIYNFVK
;
A
#
# COMPACT_ATOMS: atom_id res chain seq x y z
N MET A 1 53.87 7.23 -20.09
CA MET A 1 55.33 7.08 -20.28
C MET A 1 55.99 7.96 -19.22
N VAL A 2 57.11 7.50 -18.63
CA VAL A 2 57.99 8.22 -17.68
C VAL A 2 57.54 8.08 -16.20
N THR A 3 57.93 6.99 -15.52
CA THR A 3 59.11 6.81 -14.61
C THR A 3 58.88 7.40 -13.21
N PHE A 4 59.33 6.89 -12.07
CA PHE A 4 60.26 5.85 -11.60
C PHE A 4 59.95 5.75 -10.07
N TRP A 5 60.27 4.68 -9.35
CA TRP A 5 61.59 4.51 -8.74
C TRP A 5 61.79 3.08 -8.25
N HIS A 6 62.99 2.57 -8.52
CA HIS A 6 63.60 1.38 -7.93
C HIS A 6 63.75 1.52 -6.41
N PHE A 7 63.63 0.40 -5.68
CA PHE A 7 64.62 0.04 -4.66
C PHE A 7 64.76 -1.50 -4.56
N ASN A 8 66.00 -1.92 -4.70
CA ASN A 8 66.50 -3.27 -4.42
C ASN A 8 66.27 -3.65 -2.96
N CYS A 9 65.93 -4.93 -2.70
CA CYS A 9 66.74 -5.76 -1.82
C CYS A 9 66.35 -7.23 -1.95
N CYS A 10 67.30 -8.03 -2.43
CA CYS A 10 67.29 -9.48 -2.30
C CYS A 10 67.29 -9.89 -0.83
N LEU A 11 66.60 -10.98 -0.48
CA LEU A 11 67.12 -12.08 0.36
C LEU A 11 66.11 -13.25 0.39
N ASN A 12 66.63 -14.45 0.13
CA ASN A 12 65.95 -15.75 0.00
C ASN A 12 65.79 -16.44 1.40
N PRO A 13 65.19 -17.63 1.55
CA PRO A 13 63.97 -17.83 2.34
C PRO A 13 64.22 -18.66 3.61
N LYS A 14 63.40 -18.48 4.65
CA LYS A 14 63.22 -19.55 5.64
C LYS A 14 61.75 -19.71 5.97
N ASN A 15 61.21 -20.84 5.50
CA ASN A 15 59.92 -21.40 5.89
C ASN A 15 59.68 -21.24 7.40
N ARG A 16 58.67 -20.46 7.76
CA ARG A 16 57.95 -20.64 9.02
C ARG A 16 56.49 -20.87 8.71
N TYR A 17 56.12 -22.12 8.94
CA TYR A 17 54.77 -22.65 8.96
C TYR A 17 53.92 -21.84 9.95
N MET A 18 52.95 -21.06 9.48
CA MET A 18 51.87 -20.54 10.32
C MET A 18 50.51 -20.76 9.67
N LYS A 19 49.61 -21.22 10.54
CA LYS A 19 48.39 -21.96 10.26
C LYS A 19 47.37 -21.13 9.49
N ARG A 20 46.75 -21.79 8.52
CA ARG A 20 45.62 -21.30 7.74
C ARG A 20 44.44 -21.01 8.66
N ASN A 21 44.07 -19.75 8.83
CA ASN A 21 42.84 -19.36 9.51
C ASN A 21 41.93 -18.59 8.53
N TYR A 22 41.39 -19.31 7.54
CA TYR A 22 40.42 -18.81 6.55
C TYR A 22 38.96 -18.89 7.04
N LEU A 23 38.73 -18.62 8.33
CA LEU A 23 37.39 -18.78 8.93
C LEU A 23 36.75 -17.46 9.35
N LEU A 24 37.38 -16.30 9.09
CA LEU A 24 36.86 -15.00 9.55
C LEU A 24 36.73 -13.91 8.46
N THR A 25 37.01 -14.21 7.20
CA THR A 25 36.90 -13.24 6.09
C THR A 25 35.78 -13.56 5.09
N GLY A 26 34.81 -14.40 5.48
CA GLY A 26 33.67 -14.79 4.63
C GLY A 26 32.33 -14.15 4.99
N LEU A 27 32.22 -13.43 6.12
CA LEU A 27 30.92 -12.99 6.64
C LEU A 27 30.57 -11.51 6.36
N CYS A 28 31.50 -10.70 5.83
CA CYS A 28 31.25 -9.27 5.58
C CYS A 28 30.91 -8.91 4.12
N ALA A 29 30.94 -9.87 3.18
CA ALA A 29 30.71 -9.60 1.76
C ALA A 29 29.24 -9.78 1.31
N LEU A 30 28.34 -10.23 2.18
CA LEU A 30 26.92 -10.50 1.86
C LEU A 30 25.96 -9.35 2.21
N LEU A 31 26.44 -8.24 2.77
CA LEU A 31 25.61 -7.14 3.28
C LEU A 31 25.45 -5.95 2.30
N LEU A 32 25.95 -6.04 1.06
CA LEU A 32 25.90 -4.93 0.09
C LEU A 32 24.85 -5.08 -1.03
N CYS A 33 24.00 -6.11 -1.01
CA CYS A 33 23.03 -6.35 -2.09
C CYS A 33 21.58 -5.92 -1.78
N ALA A 34 21.30 -5.27 -0.65
CA ALA A 34 19.92 -5.06 -0.20
C ALA A 34 19.29 -3.69 -0.52
N PHE A 35 20.00 -2.77 -1.19
CA PHE A 35 19.47 -1.44 -1.44
C PHE A 35 19.42 -1.11 -2.94
N ALA A 36 18.21 -1.22 -3.50
CA ALA A 36 17.56 -0.24 -4.37
C ALA A 36 16.68 -0.89 -5.45
N ALA A 37 15.54 -1.45 -5.04
CA ALA A 37 14.35 -1.48 -5.88
C ALA A 37 13.26 -0.64 -5.21
N CYS A 38 13.51 0.66 -5.03
CA CYS A 38 12.43 1.60 -4.80
C CYS A 38 11.91 1.99 -6.18
N SER A 39 10.94 1.24 -6.71
CA SER A 39 10.20 1.67 -7.89
C SER A 39 9.57 3.02 -7.58
N THR A 40 9.99 4.07 -8.27
CA THR A 40 9.38 5.40 -8.17
C THR A 40 7.89 5.28 -8.46
N VAL A 41 7.07 5.41 -7.42
CA VAL A 41 5.61 5.41 -7.50
C VAL A 41 5.23 6.70 -8.25
N LYS A 42 4.90 6.60 -9.53
CA LYS A 42 4.39 7.76 -10.29
C LYS A 42 2.96 8.01 -9.81
N GLY A 43 2.77 9.09 -9.05
CA GLY A 43 1.43 9.60 -8.77
C GLY A 43 0.72 9.93 -10.09
N LEU A 44 -0.48 9.38 -10.28
CA LEU A 44 -1.22 9.56 -11.53
C LEU A 44 -1.68 11.02 -11.73
N THR A 45 -1.93 11.36 -12.99
CA THR A 45 -2.40 12.69 -13.42
C THR A 45 -3.87 12.90 -13.05
N ASN A 46 -4.34 14.16 -13.06
CA ASN A 46 -5.76 14.47 -12.87
C ASN A 46 -6.68 13.77 -13.90
N ALA A 47 -6.15 13.40 -15.08
CA ALA A 47 -6.92 12.70 -16.10
C ALA A 47 -7.32 11.27 -15.67
N ASP A 48 -6.43 10.57 -14.98
CA ASP A 48 -6.71 9.21 -14.46
C ASP A 48 -7.75 9.23 -13.32
N LYS A 49 -7.92 10.38 -12.64
CA LYS A 49 -8.91 10.56 -11.56
C LYS A 49 -10.32 10.86 -12.08
N LYS A 50 -10.50 11.17 -13.36
CA LYS A 50 -11.78 11.63 -13.92
C LYS A 50 -12.92 10.61 -13.70
N GLY A 51 -12.65 9.31 -13.89
CA GLY A 51 -13.64 8.25 -13.68
C GLY A 51 -14.10 8.12 -12.21
N PHE A 52 -13.22 8.45 -11.27
CA PHE A 52 -13.48 8.34 -9.83
C PHE A 52 -14.08 9.60 -9.23
N THR A 53 -14.00 10.73 -9.94
CA THR A 53 -14.40 12.02 -9.39
C THR A 53 -15.92 12.09 -9.25
N GLY A 54 -16.40 12.48 -8.07
CA GLY A 54 -17.82 12.70 -7.79
C GLY A 54 -18.21 12.27 -6.37
N THR A 55 -19.52 12.21 -6.14
CA THR A 55 -20.10 11.69 -4.89
C THR A 55 -20.57 10.26 -5.14
N TRP A 56 -20.19 9.34 -4.27
CA TRP A 56 -20.49 7.93 -4.38
C TRP A 56 -21.17 7.44 -3.12
N THR A 57 -22.17 6.59 -3.25
CA THR A 57 -22.80 5.89 -2.13
C THR A 57 -22.36 4.43 -2.18
N LEU A 58 -21.83 3.91 -1.07
CA LEU A 58 -21.50 2.50 -0.93
C LEU A 58 -22.80 1.71 -0.77
N SER A 59 -23.31 1.14 -1.86
CA SER A 59 -24.61 0.48 -1.90
C SER A 59 -24.55 -0.93 -1.31
N ASN A 60 -23.45 -1.66 -1.53
CA ASN A 60 -23.33 -3.03 -1.09
C ASN A 60 -21.88 -3.43 -0.79
N ILE A 61 -21.72 -4.22 0.27
CA ILE A 61 -20.47 -4.90 0.61
C ILE A 61 -20.71 -6.40 0.54
N SER A 62 -19.90 -7.10 -0.24
CA SER A 62 -19.95 -8.56 -0.38
C SER A 62 -18.57 -9.17 -0.19
N PHE A 63 -18.53 -10.49 -0.10
CA PHE A 63 -17.31 -11.25 0.07
C PHE A 63 -17.13 -12.25 -1.06
N ASP A 64 -15.89 -12.45 -1.48
CA ASP A 64 -15.50 -13.49 -2.43
C ASP A 64 -14.48 -14.43 -1.78
N GLY A 65 -14.63 -15.73 -2.02
CA GLY A 65 -13.82 -16.78 -1.41
C GLY A 65 -14.23 -17.18 0.02
N ILE A 66 -15.39 -16.75 0.52
CA ILE A 66 -15.92 -17.15 1.84
C ILE A 66 -17.14 -18.07 1.65
N PRO A 67 -17.25 -19.20 2.40
CA PRO A 67 -18.45 -20.03 2.39
C PRO A 67 -19.72 -19.23 2.70
N ALA A 68 -20.83 -19.59 2.05
CA ALA A 68 -22.13 -18.95 2.31
C ALA A 68 -22.52 -19.08 3.80
N ASN A 69 -23.10 -18.01 4.36
CA ASN A 69 -23.54 -17.89 5.76
C ASN A 69 -22.43 -17.82 6.83
N THR A 70 -21.16 -17.72 6.45
CA THR A 70 -20.09 -17.44 7.41
C THR A 70 -20.26 -16.03 7.98
N LYS A 71 -20.39 -15.94 9.30
CA LYS A 71 -20.41 -14.65 10.01
C LYS A 71 -19.00 -14.08 10.02
N PHE A 72 -18.77 -13.11 9.17
CA PHE A 72 -17.51 -12.39 9.11
C PHE A 72 -17.61 -11.09 9.90
N LYS A 73 -16.61 -10.80 10.74
CA LYS A 73 -16.47 -9.50 11.41
C LYS A 73 -15.10 -8.96 11.06
N ALA A 74 -15.06 -7.77 10.47
CA ALA A 74 -13.81 -7.08 10.19
C ALA A 74 -13.99 -5.58 10.40
N THR A 75 -13.04 -5.02 11.13
CA THR A 75 -12.77 -3.59 11.10
C THR A 75 -12.06 -3.29 9.79
N VAL A 76 -12.52 -2.26 9.08
CA VAL A 76 -11.95 -1.82 7.82
C VAL A 76 -11.45 -0.39 7.98
N PHE A 77 -10.32 -0.13 7.32
CA PHE A 77 -9.66 1.17 7.34
C PHE A 77 -9.32 1.68 8.75
N ASP A 78 -9.07 0.79 9.70
CA ASP A 78 -8.79 1.10 11.12
C ASP A 78 -9.79 2.09 11.75
N ASP A 79 -11.03 2.14 11.23
CA ASP A 79 -12.06 3.12 11.61
C ASP A 79 -13.29 2.42 12.20
N VAL A 80 -14.01 1.65 11.38
CA VAL A 80 -15.29 1.04 11.75
C VAL A 80 -15.42 -0.39 11.23
N SER A 81 -16.37 -1.15 11.77
CA SER A 81 -16.79 -2.41 11.16
C SER A 81 -17.23 -2.19 9.71
N TYR A 82 -16.96 -3.14 8.81
CA TYR A 82 -17.40 -3.05 7.42
C TYR A 82 -18.92 -2.80 7.30
N THR A 83 -19.71 -3.35 8.22
CA THR A 83 -21.17 -3.14 8.26
C THR A 83 -21.57 -1.68 8.42
N CYS A 84 -20.74 -0.88 9.09
CA CYS A 84 -20.97 0.54 9.32
C CYS A 84 -20.73 1.39 8.06
N LEU A 85 -19.96 0.88 7.09
CA LEU A 85 -19.74 1.59 5.84
C LEU A 85 -20.91 1.42 4.85
N SER A 86 -21.80 0.46 5.04
CA SER A 86 -22.99 0.31 4.21
C SER A 86 -23.80 1.62 4.20
N ASN A 87 -24.17 2.09 3.01
CA ASN A 87 -24.81 3.40 2.79
C ASN A 87 -23.97 4.63 3.18
N SER A 88 -22.66 4.47 3.37
CA SER A 88 -21.75 5.62 3.51
C SER A 88 -21.66 6.41 2.20
N THR A 89 -21.45 7.71 2.33
CA THR A 89 -21.27 8.62 1.19
C THR A 89 -19.82 9.05 1.09
N TRP A 90 -19.24 8.96 -0.09
CA TRP A 90 -17.84 9.24 -0.40
C TRP A 90 -17.77 10.38 -1.42
N THR A 91 -17.20 11.51 -1.03
CA THR A 91 -16.96 12.64 -1.92
C THR A 91 -15.50 12.64 -2.35
N LEU A 92 -15.27 12.47 -3.65
CA LEU A 92 -13.95 12.32 -4.26
C LEU A 92 -13.70 13.44 -5.28
N PRO A 93 -13.21 14.62 -4.88
CA PRO A 93 -12.90 15.69 -5.82
C PRO A 93 -11.59 15.43 -6.55
N GLY A 94 -11.46 15.94 -7.79
CA GLY A 94 -10.29 15.68 -8.64
C GLY A 94 -8.95 16.16 -8.05
N ASN A 95 -8.95 17.10 -7.10
CA ASN A 95 -7.75 17.56 -6.41
C ASN A 95 -7.19 16.50 -5.42
N GLY A 96 -7.92 15.42 -5.12
CA GLY A 96 -7.51 14.37 -4.20
C GLY A 96 -7.87 14.60 -2.74
N ASN A 97 -8.37 15.78 -2.35
CA ASN A 97 -8.82 16.07 -0.99
C ASN A 97 -10.30 15.71 -0.90
N GLY A 98 -10.60 14.49 -0.47
CA GLY A 98 -11.95 13.97 -0.37
C GLY A 98 -12.40 13.74 1.06
N SER A 99 -13.54 13.08 1.19
CA SER A 99 -14.06 12.61 2.46
C SER A 99 -14.98 11.41 2.27
N TYR A 100 -15.23 10.67 3.33
CA TYR A 100 -16.39 9.79 3.41
C TYR A 100 -17.15 10.03 4.72
N SER A 101 -18.44 9.74 4.72
CA SER A 101 -19.30 9.89 5.90
C SER A 101 -19.99 8.58 6.24
N VAL A 102 -19.81 8.14 7.47
CA VAL A 102 -20.56 7.03 8.06
C VAL A 102 -21.89 7.56 8.57
N SER A 103 -22.99 7.03 8.05
CA SER A 103 -24.37 7.47 8.28
C SER A 103 -25.18 6.54 9.20
N SER A 104 -24.54 5.53 9.79
CA SER A 104 -25.22 4.55 10.65
C SER A 104 -25.75 5.16 11.94
N SER A 105 -26.96 4.75 12.34
CA SER A 105 -27.55 5.08 13.65
C SER A 105 -27.06 4.18 14.78
N ASP A 106 -26.29 3.13 14.47
CA ASP A 106 -25.71 2.26 15.50
C ASP A 106 -24.60 2.99 16.25
N ALA A 107 -24.69 2.98 17.58
CA ALA A 107 -23.70 3.60 18.45
C ALA A 107 -22.29 3.02 18.25
N GLU A 108 -22.19 1.74 17.84
CA GLU A 108 -20.92 1.05 17.56
C GLU A 108 -20.23 1.56 16.29
N CYS A 109 -20.95 2.28 15.41
CA CYS A 109 -20.44 2.71 14.11
C CYS A 109 -19.79 4.09 14.10
N ASN A 110 -19.78 4.82 15.21
CA ASN A 110 -19.17 6.15 15.34
C ASN A 110 -19.44 7.06 14.11
N PRO A 111 -20.71 7.46 13.89
CA PRO A 111 -21.10 8.21 12.71
C PRO A 111 -20.34 9.54 12.60
N GLY A 112 -20.13 9.99 11.36
CA GLY A 112 -19.46 11.25 11.10
C GLY A 112 -18.61 11.23 9.84
N VAL A 113 -17.97 12.37 9.58
CA VAL A 113 -17.13 12.58 8.40
C VAL A 113 -15.69 12.20 8.70
N ARG A 114 -15.04 11.55 7.75
CA ARG A 114 -13.61 11.25 7.72
C ARG A 114 -13.01 11.95 6.53
N ASN A 115 -12.11 12.91 6.78
CA ASN A 115 -11.38 13.57 5.70
C ASN A 115 -10.29 12.63 5.19
N ILE A 116 -10.12 12.58 3.87
CA ILE A 116 -9.14 11.71 3.24
C ILE A 116 -8.34 12.46 2.17
N VAL A 117 -7.11 12.02 1.96
CA VAL A 117 -6.38 12.31 0.72
C VAL A 117 -6.29 11.05 -0.10
N TRP A 118 -6.87 11.09 -1.30
CA TRP A 118 -7.02 9.94 -2.18
C TRP A 118 -6.28 10.13 -3.51
N SER A 119 -5.92 9.00 -4.09
CA SER A 119 -5.29 8.91 -5.41
C SER A 119 -5.64 7.58 -6.05
N VAL A 120 -5.33 7.48 -7.34
CA VAL A 120 -5.35 6.22 -8.07
C VAL A 120 -3.93 5.95 -8.52
N GLU A 121 -3.55 4.69 -8.55
CA GLU A 121 -2.25 4.21 -9.01
C GLU A 121 -2.46 3.07 -10.01
N LYS A 122 -1.60 2.99 -11.03
CA LYS A 122 -1.55 1.85 -11.94
C LYS A 122 -0.25 1.09 -11.70
N ALA A 123 -0.35 -0.21 -11.45
CA ALA A 123 0.80 -1.12 -11.39
C ALA A 123 0.58 -2.21 -12.44
N GLY A 124 1.28 -2.09 -13.57
CA GLY A 124 1.01 -2.90 -14.76
C GLY A 124 -0.41 -2.67 -15.28
N ASN A 125 -1.19 -3.75 -15.41
CA ASN A 125 -2.57 -3.71 -15.87
C ASN A 125 -3.59 -3.54 -14.73
N VAL A 126 -3.13 -3.46 -13.48
CA VAL A 126 -4.01 -3.36 -12.31
C VAL A 126 -4.06 -1.90 -11.85
N SER A 127 -5.28 -1.40 -11.66
CA SER A 127 -5.52 -0.08 -11.08
C SER A 127 -5.85 -0.22 -9.60
N TYR A 128 -5.38 0.72 -8.79
CA TYR A 128 -5.60 0.75 -7.36
C TYR A 128 -6.15 2.10 -6.94
N PHE A 129 -7.24 2.10 -6.17
CA PHE A 129 -7.69 3.26 -5.43
C PHE A 129 -7.03 3.24 -4.06
N GLN A 130 -6.43 4.35 -3.66
CA GLN A 130 -5.75 4.43 -2.37
C GLN A 130 -5.99 5.76 -1.69
N PHE A 131 -6.10 5.71 -0.37
CA PHE A 131 -6.32 6.90 0.43
C PHE A 131 -5.62 6.82 1.78
N LYS A 132 -5.48 7.98 2.41
CA LYS A 132 -5.05 8.13 3.80
C LYS A 132 -6.04 9.02 4.53
N HIS A 133 -6.29 8.75 5.80
CA HIS A 133 -7.03 9.71 6.64
C HIS A 133 -6.22 10.98 6.80
N ALA A 134 -6.88 12.12 6.63
CA ALA A 134 -6.29 13.45 6.71
C ALA A 134 -6.75 14.12 8.00
N GLU A 135 -6.25 13.62 9.14
CA GLU A 135 -6.59 14.14 10.46
C GLU A 135 -5.59 15.20 10.95
N GLY A 136 -6.08 16.16 11.74
CA GLY A 136 -5.24 17.07 12.52
C GLY A 136 -4.31 18.01 11.73
N GLY A 137 -4.58 18.28 10.44
CA GLY A 137 -3.74 19.15 9.61
C GLY A 137 -2.36 18.55 9.26
N VAL A 138 -2.16 17.27 9.51
CA VAL A 138 -0.93 16.56 9.16
C VAL A 138 -0.83 16.42 7.64
N LYS A 139 0.32 16.80 7.08
CA LYS A 139 0.56 16.69 5.63
C LYS A 139 0.48 15.21 5.21
N PRO A 140 -0.17 14.85 4.08
CA PRO A 140 -0.35 13.45 3.64
C PRO A 140 0.94 12.63 3.52
N LYS A 141 2.07 13.29 3.23
CA LYS A 141 3.40 12.66 3.18
C LYS A 141 3.91 12.17 4.54
N ASN A 142 3.40 12.73 5.63
CA ASN A 142 3.76 12.38 7.00
C ASN A 142 2.79 11.35 7.61
N ILE A 143 1.72 11.00 6.89
CA ILE A 143 0.74 10.01 7.34
C ILE A 143 1.25 8.63 6.94
N THR A 144 1.55 7.80 7.95
CA THR A 144 2.20 6.49 7.79
C THR A 144 1.22 5.39 7.41
N THR A 145 -0.05 5.54 7.79
CA THR A 145 -1.11 4.57 7.46
C THR A 145 -1.83 4.98 6.18
N GLY A 146 -1.99 4.02 5.27
CA GLY A 146 -2.74 4.22 4.04
C GLY A 146 -3.41 2.94 3.62
N TYR A 147 -4.55 3.08 2.95
CA TYR A 147 -5.37 1.97 2.51
C TYR A 147 -5.36 1.91 1.00
N ARG A 148 -5.26 0.70 0.47
CA ARG A 148 -5.17 0.42 -0.96
C ARG A 148 -6.18 -0.67 -1.30
N MET A 149 -7.02 -0.37 -2.29
CA MET A 149 -8.00 -1.27 -2.87
C MET A 149 -7.69 -1.44 -4.35
N GLU A 150 -7.83 -2.64 -4.86
CA GLU A 150 -7.82 -2.87 -6.30
C GLU A 150 -9.13 -2.36 -6.91
N VAL A 151 -9.04 -1.72 -8.07
CA VAL A 151 -10.20 -1.29 -8.85
C VAL A 151 -10.60 -2.44 -9.75
N SER A 152 -11.69 -3.12 -9.41
CA SER A 152 -12.26 -4.18 -10.24
C SER A 152 -12.96 -3.61 -11.47
N ALA A 153 -13.70 -2.50 -11.30
CA ALA A 153 -14.38 -1.81 -12.39
C ALA A 153 -14.68 -0.36 -12.02
N VAL A 154 -14.67 0.53 -13.01
CA VAL A 154 -15.12 1.92 -12.87
C VAL A 154 -15.85 2.36 -14.14
N THR A 155 -17.04 2.91 -14.00
CA THR A 155 -17.85 3.49 -15.06
C THR A 155 -18.27 4.92 -14.69
N ALA A 156 -19.17 5.53 -15.48
CA ALA A 156 -19.72 6.83 -15.14
C ALA A 156 -20.57 6.82 -13.84
N THR A 157 -21.23 5.70 -13.54
CA THR A 157 -22.23 5.58 -12.47
C THR A 157 -21.93 4.48 -11.46
N THR A 158 -20.98 3.58 -11.75
CA THR A 158 -20.61 2.47 -10.85
C THR A 158 -19.11 2.43 -10.60
N LEU A 159 -18.74 2.01 -9.39
CA LEU A 159 -17.36 1.78 -8.99
C LEU A 159 -17.32 0.52 -8.12
N THR A 160 -16.47 -0.44 -8.48
CA THR A 160 -16.26 -1.65 -7.70
C THR A 160 -14.81 -1.71 -7.27
N LEU A 161 -14.59 -1.75 -5.96
CA LEU A 161 -13.28 -1.86 -5.33
C LEU A 161 -13.18 -3.20 -4.59
N ARG A 162 -11.98 -3.77 -4.49
CA ARG A 162 -11.74 -4.96 -3.67
C ARG A 162 -10.49 -4.86 -2.80
N SER A 163 -10.59 -5.38 -1.59
CA SER A 163 -9.47 -5.51 -0.64
C SER A 163 -9.22 -6.98 -0.33
N PRO A 164 -7.97 -7.47 -0.41
CA PRO A 164 -7.64 -8.80 0.07
C PRO A 164 -7.67 -8.85 1.60
N ILE A 165 -8.14 -9.97 2.14
CA ILE A 165 -8.11 -10.28 3.57
C ILE A 165 -7.64 -11.71 3.75
N ASN A 166 -6.86 -11.95 4.81
CA ASN A 166 -6.55 -13.30 5.23
C ASN A 166 -7.69 -13.86 6.10
N PHE A 167 -8.28 -14.96 5.68
CA PHE A 167 -9.26 -15.71 6.46
C PHE A 167 -8.89 -17.19 6.45
N GLU A 168 -8.62 -17.75 7.63
CA GLU A 168 -8.23 -19.16 7.80
C GLU A 168 -7.04 -19.59 6.92
N GLY A 169 -6.07 -18.70 6.72
CA GLY A 169 -4.89 -18.97 5.88
C GLY A 169 -5.12 -18.79 4.38
N ASN A 170 -6.35 -18.51 3.95
CA ASN A 170 -6.70 -18.22 2.57
C ASN A 170 -6.82 -16.71 2.32
N THR A 171 -6.51 -16.27 1.10
CA THR A 171 -6.81 -14.89 0.68
C THR A 171 -8.23 -14.84 0.14
N VAL A 172 -9.09 -14.13 0.86
CA VAL A 172 -10.47 -13.81 0.48
C VAL A 172 -10.56 -12.32 0.16
N TYR A 173 -11.66 -11.86 -0.42
CA TYR A 173 -11.81 -10.45 -0.79
C TYR A 173 -13.07 -9.84 -0.20
N ILE A 174 -12.95 -8.62 0.34
CA ILE A 174 -14.10 -7.72 0.49
C ILE A 174 -14.28 -6.98 -0.82
N ILE A 175 -15.52 -6.95 -1.31
CA ILE A 175 -15.92 -6.23 -2.51
C ILE A 175 -16.84 -5.08 -2.09
N TYR A 176 -16.45 -3.86 -2.43
CA TYR A 176 -17.19 -2.63 -2.19
C TYR A 176 -17.83 -2.16 -3.49
N ASN A 177 -19.15 -2.04 -3.52
CA ASN A 177 -19.90 -1.61 -4.70
C ASN A 177 -20.50 -0.23 -4.46
N PHE A 178 -20.09 0.73 -5.27
CA PHE A 178 -20.50 2.12 -5.18
C PHE A 178 -21.37 2.51 -6.36
N VAL A 179 -22.31 3.43 -6.09
CA VAL A 179 -23.17 4.07 -7.09
C VAL A 179 -23.08 5.59 -6.95
N LYS A 180 -23.16 6.31 -8.07
CA LYS A 180 -23.14 7.78 -8.12
C LYS A 180 -24.53 8.35 -8.31
#